data_AF-A0A4U2Y7D2-F1
#
_entry.id   AF-A0A4U2Y7D2-F1
#
_cell.length_a   1.000
_cell.length_b   1.000
_cell.length_c   1.000
_cell.angle_alpha   90.00
_cell.angle_beta   90.00
_cell.angle_gamma   90.00
#
_symmetry.space_group_name_H-M   'P 1'
#
loop_
_entity.id
_entity.type
_entity.pdbx_description
1 polymer ?
#
loop_
_entity_poly.entity_id
_entity_poly.type
_entity_poly.pdbx_seq_one_letter_code
_entity_poly.pdbx_strand_id
1 'polypeptide(L)'
;MKTSSTKNTAPPDHLAKVKETVEEQGIPYNWGGYDGVDTSNSSGKNFKDSISKGDTAGNVNTNLDYRSSGTAGIDCSGFISSAYELGDKFGTSNLTKKFKKTSWYDFQAGDIWLRKGHVWMLESVKKGSDNPKGFYTYEATTDGTGDKAKSYYRSWNDAQSYTPYTIKE
;
A
#
# COMPACT_ATOMS: atom_id res chain seq x y z
N MET A 1 -1.45 -19.02 -3.15
CA MET A 1 -0.35 -19.43 -4.07
C MET A 1 0.58 -18.26 -4.27
N LYS A 2 1.92 -18.42 -4.27
CA LYS A 2 2.85 -17.30 -4.54
C LYS A 2 2.97 -17.04 -6.03
N THR A 3 3.25 -15.79 -6.40
CA THR A 3 3.50 -15.40 -7.78
C THR A 3 4.82 -15.95 -8.30
N SER A 4 4.83 -16.47 -9.53
CA SER A 4 6.07 -16.94 -10.16
C SER A 4 6.93 -15.78 -10.64
N SER A 5 8.25 -15.90 -10.52
CA SER A 5 9.19 -14.93 -11.08
C SER A 5 9.26 -15.08 -12.61
N THR A 6 8.96 -14.00 -13.33
CA THR A 6 9.07 -13.90 -14.79
C THR A 6 9.64 -12.53 -15.17
N LYS A 7 9.70 -12.20 -16.46
CA LYS A 7 10.06 -10.85 -16.93
C LYS A 7 9.11 -9.77 -16.36
N ASN A 8 7.83 -10.11 -16.17
CA ASN A 8 6.75 -9.15 -15.86
C ASN A 8 6.18 -9.34 -14.43
N THR A 9 6.64 -10.37 -13.71
CA THR A 9 6.16 -10.67 -12.36
C THR A 9 7.32 -11.01 -11.44
N ALA A 10 7.24 -10.56 -10.19
CA ALA A 10 8.16 -10.92 -9.13
C ALA A 10 7.36 -11.09 -7.83
N PRO A 11 7.44 -12.23 -7.13
CA PRO A 11 6.76 -12.38 -5.85
C PRO A 11 7.33 -11.39 -4.81
N PRO A 12 6.53 -11.01 -3.81
CA PRO A 12 7.02 -10.41 -2.58
C PRO A 12 8.21 -11.18 -1.99
N ASP A 13 9.19 -10.47 -1.43
CA ASP A 13 10.46 -11.05 -0.96
C ASP A 13 10.26 -12.17 0.07
N HIS A 14 9.30 -11.99 0.97
CA HIS A 14 8.96 -12.99 1.98
C HIS A 14 8.41 -14.26 1.34
N LEU A 15 7.54 -14.14 0.32
CA LEU A 15 6.99 -15.28 -0.42
C LEU A 15 8.00 -15.91 -1.39
N ALA A 16 8.93 -15.12 -1.93
CA ALA A 16 9.97 -15.60 -2.83
C ALA A 16 10.83 -16.70 -2.18
N LYS A 17 11.17 -16.51 -0.89
CA LYS A 17 12.05 -17.38 -0.09
C LYS A 17 11.40 -18.68 0.37
N VAL A 18 10.08 -18.79 0.29
CA VAL A 18 9.31 -19.95 0.74
C VAL A 18 9.56 -21.16 -0.16
N LYS A 19 9.95 -22.30 0.43
CA LYS A 19 10.19 -23.58 -0.27
C LYS A 19 9.11 -24.64 -0.01
N GLU A 20 8.33 -24.45 1.04
CA GLU A 20 7.30 -25.37 1.52
C GLU A 20 6.00 -24.60 1.77
N THR A 21 4.90 -25.27 2.12
CA THR A 21 3.68 -24.55 2.50
C THR A 21 3.91 -23.80 3.80
N VAL A 22 3.61 -22.50 3.82
CA VAL A 22 3.65 -21.65 5.01
C VAL A 22 2.32 -20.93 5.19
N GLU A 23 2.03 -20.55 6.42
CA GLU A 23 0.96 -19.63 6.75
C GLU A 23 1.53 -18.22 6.84
N GLU A 24 0.88 -17.26 6.17
CA GLU A 24 1.29 -15.86 6.13
C GLU A 24 0.09 -14.97 6.42
N GLN A 25 0.34 -13.91 7.19
CA GLN A 25 -0.70 -12.95 7.57
C GLN A 25 -0.55 -11.64 6.78
N GLY A 26 -1.68 -11.12 6.32
CA GLY A 26 -1.80 -9.82 5.66
C GLY A 26 -2.01 -9.92 4.15
N ILE A 27 -2.27 -8.77 3.53
CA ILE A 27 -2.43 -8.65 2.08
C ILE A 27 -1.09 -8.22 1.48
N PRO A 28 -0.47 -9.03 0.61
CA PRO A 28 0.84 -8.75 0.03
C PRO A 28 0.80 -7.56 -0.93
N TYR A 29 1.97 -6.95 -1.13
CA TYR A 29 2.14 -5.90 -2.11
C TYR A 29 1.90 -6.43 -3.52
N ASN A 30 1.09 -5.70 -4.29
CA ASN A 30 0.84 -5.99 -5.71
C ASN A 30 0.85 -4.67 -6.47
N TRP A 31 1.84 -4.45 -7.33
CA TRP A 31 1.93 -3.26 -8.16
C TRP A 31 0.65 -3.07 -8.99
N GLY A 32 0.01 -1.90 -8.85
CA GLY A 32 -1.28 -1.62 -9.48
C GLY A 32 -2.48 -2.30 -8.80
N GLY A 33 -2.28 -2.98 -7.67
CA GLY A 33 -3.30 -3.72 -6.94
C GLY A 33 -4.22 -2.85 -6.08
N TYR A 34 -5.49 -3.25 -6.01
CA TYR A 34 -6.56 -2.69 -5.19
C TYR A 34 -7.35 -3.80 -4.48
N ASP A 35 -6.73 -4.97 -4.31
CA ASP A 35 -7.40 -6.11 -3.67
C ASP A 35 -7.28 -5.97 -2.15
N GLY A 36 -8.26 -5.30 -1.54
CA GLY A 36 -8.40 -5.16 -0.09
C GLY A 36 -9.27 -6.25 0.53
N VAL A 37 -9.78 -5.95 1.73
CA VAL A 37 -10.72 -6.82 2.46
C VAL A 37 -12.08 -6.87 1.75
N ASP A 38 -12.53 -5.72 1.23
CA ASP A 38 -13.85 -5.56 0.61
C ASP A 38 -13.79 -4.94 -0.80
N THR A 39 -12.59 -4.83 -1.36
CA THR A 39 -12.33 -4.15 -2.65
C THR A 39 -11.47 -5.02 -3.55
N SER A 40 -11.62 -4.88 -4.86
CA SER A 40 -10.78 -5.60 -5.82
C SER A 40 -10.72 -4.92 -7.17
N ASN A 41 -9.59 -5.12 -7.86
CA ASN A 41 -9.44 -4.89 -9.30
C ASN A 41 -8.80 -6.10 -10.01
N SER A 42 -9.03 -7.29 -9.46
CA SER A 42 -8.54 -8.58 -9.96
C SER A 42 -9.72 -9.54 -10.23
N SER A 43 -9.50 -10.85 -10.18
CA SER A 43 -10.50 -11.85 -10.58
C SER A 43 -11.69 -11.95 -9.59
N GLY A 44 -11.48 -11.48 -8.36
CA GLY A 44 -12.42 -11.58 -7.25
C GLY A 44 -13.17 -10.29 -6.93
N LYS A 45 -13.98 -10.35 -5.87
CA LYS A 45 -14.60 -9.18 -5.22
C LYS A 45 -13.70 -8.56 -4.15
N ASN A 46 -12.78 -9.36 -3.62
CA ASN A 46 -11.77 -8.96 -2.65
C ASN A 46 -10.54 -9.88 -2.75
N PHE A 47 -9.48 -9.57 -2.00
CA PHE A 47 -8.25 -10.37 -2.01
C PHE A 47 -8.50 -11.86 -1.80
N LYS A 48 -9.30 -12.23 -0.79
CA LYS A 48 -9.55 -13.64 -0.47
C LYS A 48 -10.28 -14.36 -1.60
N ASP A 49 -11.29 -13.73 -2.20
CA ASP A 49 -12.03 -14.26 -3.34
C ASP A 49 -11.11 -14.44 -4.57
N SER A 50 -10.25 -13.44 -4.86
CA SER A 50 -9.29 -13.52 -5.96
C SER A 50 -8.33 -14.71 -5.82
N ILE A 51 -7.78 -14.92 -4.62
CA ILE A 51 -6.93 -16.09 -4.35
C ILE A 51 -7.72 -17.40 -4.54
N SER A 52 -8.98 -17.46 -4.08
CA SER A 52 -9.82 -18.65 -4.25
C SER A 52 -10.14 -18.97 -5.71
N LYS A 53 -10.14 -17.95 -6.58
CA LYS A 53 -10.33 -18.07 -8.04
C LYS A 53 -9.05 -18.37 -8.82
N GLY A 54 -7.93 -18.54 -8.13
CA GLY A 54 -6.67 -18.96 -8.73
C GLY A 54 -5.65 -17.85 -8.96
N ASP A 55 -5.93 -16.60 -8.56
CA ASP A 55 -4.91 -15.56 -8.59
C ASP A 55 -3.77 -15.87 -7.60
N THR A 56 -2.58 -15.38 -7.93
CA THR A 56 -1.38 -15.53 -7.13
C THR A 56 -1.13 -14.31 -6.23
N ALA A 57 -0.54 -14.53 -5.07
CA ALA A 57 -0.40 -13.56 -4.00
C ALA A 57 0.79 -12.61 -4.26
N GLY A 58 0.48 -11.35 -4.52
CA GLY A 58 1.41 -10.23 -4.64
C GLY A 58 2.21 -10.17 -5.93
N ASN A 59 2.69 -8.99 -6.29
CA ASN A 59 3.63 -8.78 -7.38
C ASN A 59 4.40 -7.48 -7.15
N VAL A 60 5.70 -7.56 -6.88
CA VAL A 60 6.54 -6.37 -6.64
C VAL A 60 7.14 -5.79 -7.92
N ASN A 61 6.92 -6.43 -9.07
CA ASN A 61 7.47 -5.97 -10.34
C ASN A 61 6.73 -4.73 -10.85
N THR A 62 7.48 -3.64 -11.01
CA THR A 62 6.99 -2.33 -11.44
C THR A 62 7.30 -1.99 -12.90
N ASN A 63 7.82 -2.96 -13.68
CA ASN A 63 8.17 -2.74 -15.10
C ASN A 63 6.96 -2.50 -16.00
N LEU A 64 5.76 -2.83 -15.53
CA LEU A 64 4.51 -2.56 -16.23
C LEU A 64 3.90 -1.27 -15.69
N ASP A 65 3.32 -0.45 -16.57
CA ASP A 65 2.53 0.72 -16.15
C ASP A 65 1.17 0.34 -15.51
N TYR A 66 0.85 -0.95 -15.49
CA TYR A 66 -0.41 -1.51 -15.05
C TYR A 66 -0.22 -2.78 -14.20
N ARG A 67 -1.28 -3.21 -13.51
CA ARG A 67 -1.29 -4.44 -12.71
C ARG A 67 -1.13 -5.68 -13.61
N SER A 68 -0.23 -6.58 -13.25
CA SER A 68 -0.13 -7.87 -13.95
C SER A 68 -1.40 -8.71 -13.74
N SER A 69 -1.94 -9.31 -14.81
CA SER A 69 -3.10 -10.20 -14.71
C SER A 69 -2.77 -11.47 -13.91
N GLY A 70 -3.75 -12.02 -13.19
CA GLY A 70 -3.56 -13.24 -12.39
C GLY A 70 -2.77 -13.03 -11.09
N THR A 71 -2.49 -11.78 -10.69
CA THR A 71 -1.91 -11.45 -9.39
C THR A 71 -2.86 -10.60 -8.57
N ALA A 72 -3.00 -10.93 -7.29
CA ALA A 72 -3.88 -10.26 -6.34
C ALA A 72 -3.08 -9.67 -5.17
N GLY A 73 -3.49 -8.51 -4.71
CA GLY A 73 -2.92 -7.81 -3.56
C GLY A 73 -3.09 -6.31 -3.70
N ILE A 74 -2.32 -5.53 -2.95
CA ILE A 74 -2.57 -4.09 -2.83
C ILE A 74 -1.27 -3.27 -2.94
N ASP A 75 -1.31 -2.16 -3.67
CA ASP A 75 -0.20 -1.18 -3.67
C ASP A 75 -0.44 -0.04 -2.68
N CYS A 76 0.52 0.88 -2.56
CA CYS A 76 0.45 2.01 -1.64
C CYS A 76 -0.83 2.85 -1.84
N SER A 77 -1.19 3.15 -3.09
CA SER A 77 -2.37 3.96 -3.43
C SER A 77 -3.67 3.17 -3.39
N GLY A 78 -3.63 1.89 -3.72
CA GLY A 78 -4.72 0.94 -3.57
C GLY A 78 -5.08 0.76 -2.10
N PHE A 79 -4.09 0.75 -1.20
CA PHE A 79 -4.31 0.69 0.23
C PHE A 79 -5.13 1.89 0.71
N ILE A 80 -4.71 3.12 0.37
CA ILE A 80 -5.48 4.33 0.70
C ILE A 80 -6.89 4.27 0.10
N SER A 81 -7.00 3.88 -1.18
CA SER A 81 -8.28 3.80 -1.86
C SER A 81 -9.22 2.78 -1.21
N SER A 82 -8.68 1.68 -0.67
CA SER A 82 -9.46 0.63 -0.02
C SER A 82 -9.82 1.01 1.40
N ALA A 83 -8.88 1.59 2.16
CA ALA A 83 -9.10 1.97 3.56
C ALA A 83 -10.16 3.08 3.70
N TYR A 84 -10.26 3.94 2.68
CA TYR A 84 -11.24 5.02 2.61
C TYR A 84 -12.47 4.69 1.75
N GLU A 85 -12.61 3.44 1.28
CA GLU A 85 -13.74 3.00 0.46
C GLU A 85 -14.08 3.97 -0.70
N LEU A 86 -13.06 4.44 -1.43
CA LEU A 86 -13.22 5.52 -2.42
C LEU A 86 -14.06 5.13 -3.66
N GLY A 87 -14.54 3.88 -3.72
CA GLY A 87 -15.32 3.29 -4.80
C GLY A 87 -14.52 2.83 -6.03
N ASP A 88 -13.27 3.28 -6.16
CA ASP A 88 -12.34 2.88 -7.23
C ASP A 88 -10.89 3.05 -6.78
N LYS A 89 -9.94 2.50 -7.54
CA LYS A 89 -8.50 2.68 -7.31
C LYS A 89 -8.05 4.05 -7.81
N PHE A 90 -7.63 4.91 -6.88
CA PHE A 90 -6.97 6.17 -7.20
C PHE A 90 -5.46 6.00 -7.10
N GLY A 91 -4.74 6.16 -8.22
CA GLY A 91 -3.28 6.26 -8.21
C GLY A 91 -2.79 7.51 -7.46
N THR A 92 -1.51 7.53 -7.08
CA THR A 92 -0.91 8.63 -6.28
C THR A 92 -1.12 10.02 -6.89
N SER A 93 -1.08 10.15 -8.22
CA SER A 93 -1.36 11.41 -8.92
C SER A 93 -2.83 11.85 -8.84
N ASN A 94 -3.75 10.90 -8.68
CA ASN A 94 -5.19 11.12 -8.66
C ASN A 94 -5.79 11.23 -7.26
N LEU A 95 -5.06 10.86 -6.20
CA LEU A 95 -5.53 10.98 -4.81
C LEU A 95 -5.87 12.43 -4.43
N THR A 96 -5.22 13.41 -5.05
CA THR A 96 -5.53 14.86 -4.88
C THR A 96 -6.95 15.25 -5.32
N LYS A 97 -7.65 14.38 -6.05
CA LYS A 97 -9.09 14.56 -6.34
C LYS A 97 -9.95 14.34 -5.11
N LYS A 98 -9.55 13.42 -4.22
CA LYS A 98 -10.27 13.02 -3.00
C LYS A 98 -9.70 13.66 -1.73
N PHE A 99 -8.44 14.05 -1.75
CA PHE A 99 -7.74 14.65 -0.62
C PHE A 99 -7.30 16.08 -0.93
N LYS A 100 -7.27 16.95 0.08
CA LYS A 100 -6.79 18.34 -0.01
C LYS A 100 -5.53 18.50 0.85
N LYS A 101 -4.61 19.38 0.45
CA LYS A 101 -3.40 19.65 1.23
C LYS A 101 -3.79 20.10 2.65
N THR A 102 -3.05 19.63 3.65
CA THR A 102 -3.17 20.09 5.04
C THR A 102 -1.84 20.66 5.54
N SER A 103 -1.84 21.19 6.75
CA SER A 103 -0.67 21.74 7.43
C SER A 103 0.17 20.65 8.08
N TRP A 104 1.47 20.89 8.19
CA TRP A 104 2.40 20.08 8.99
C TRP A 104 2.20 20.23 10.51
N TYR A 105 1.28 21.08 10.94
CA TYR A 105 1.02 21.36 12.35
C TYR A 105 -0.40 20.96 12.80
N ASP A 106 -1.28 20.64 11.85
CA ASP A 106 -2.70 20.35 12.09
C ASP A 106 -3.10 18.98 11.53
N PHE A 107 -2.19 18.01 11.56
CA PHE A 107 -2.47 16.66 11.10
C PHE A 107 -3.16 15.80 12.16
N GLN A 108 -3.94 14.83 11.70
CA GLN A 108 -4.64 13.85 12.54
C GLN A 108 -4.45 12.42 12.00
N ALA A 109 -4.71 11.44 12.86
CA ALA A 109 -4.76 10.04 12.42
C ALA A 109 -5.72 9.90 11.22
N GLY A 110 -5.30 9.17 10.19
CA GLY A 110 -5.99 9.05 8.92
C GLY A 110 -5.42 9.96 7.82
N ASP A 111 -4.82 11.11 8.14
CA ASP A 111 -4.23 11.96 7.10
C ASP A 111 -3.15 11.22 6.30
N ILE A 112 -3.00 11.56 5.03
CA ILE A 112 -2.08 10.87 4.11
C ILE A 112 -0.88 11.75 3.76
N TRP A 113 0.29 11.15 3.65
CA TRP A 113 1.49 11.83 3.16
C TRP A 113 1.78 11.33 1.77
N LEU A 114 1.73 12.24 0.82
CA LEU A 114 1.78 11.95 -0.59
C LEU A 114 3.05 12.54 -1.20
N ARG A 115 3.76 11.72 -1.97
CA ARG A 115 4.81 12.16 -2.90
C ARG A 115 4.64 11.47 -4.25
N LYS A 116 5.44 11.85 -5.24
CA LYS A 116 5.43 11.16 -6.54
C LYS A 116 5.75 9.68 -6.34
N GLY A 117 4.82 8.81 -6.74
CA GLY A 117 5.00 7.36 -6.73
C GLY A 117 4.82 6.68 -5.38
N HIS A 118 4.55 7.40 -4.28
CA HIS A 118 4.32 6.77 -2.98
C HIS A 118 3.37 7.55 -2.07
N VAL A 119 2.65 6.81 -1.22
CA VAL A 119 1.73 7.36 -0.22
C VAL A 119 1.66 6.44 1.00
N TRP A 120 1.44 7.03 2.17
CA TRP A 120 1.14 6.32 3.42
C TRP A 120 0.11 7.08 4.24
N MET A 121 -0.57 6.37 5.14
CA MET A 121 -1.58 6.92 6.04
C MET A 121 -0.98 7.09 7.44
N LEU A 122 -1.23 8.22 8.08
CA LEU A 122 -0.79 8.50 9.44
C LEU A 122 -1.61 7.69 10.44
N GLU A 123 -0.92 6.93 11.29
CA GLU A 123 -1.51 6.26 12.45
C GLU A 123 -1.34 7.14 13.70
N SER A 124 -0.09 7.48 14.02
CA SER A 124 0.22 8.29 15.20
C SER A 124 1.59 8.96 15.10
N VAL A 125 1.84 9.91 16.00
CA VAL A 125 3.02 10.78 15.95
C VAL A 125 3.92 10.48 17.14
N LYS A 126 5.20 10.20 16.86
CA LYS A 126 6.21 10.06 17.90
C LYS A 126 6.74 11.44 18.27
N LYS A 127 6.33 11.93 19.44
CA LYS A 127 6.71 13.27 19.95
C LYS A 127 8.23 13.41 20.08
N GLY A 128 8.73 14.60 19.74
CA GLY A 128 10.07 15.09 20.07
C GLY A 128 9.99 16.44 20.77
N SER A 129 11.15 17.05 21.04
CA SER A 129 11.23 18.29 21.82
C SER A 129 10.72 19.50 21.02
N ASP A 130 11.27 19.71 19.82
CA ASP A 130 10.92 20.85 18.95
C ASP A 130 10.11 20.44 17.73
N ASN A 131 10.37 19.23 17.22
CA ASN A 131 9.66 18.61 16.10
C ASN A 131 9.32 17.16 16.45
N PRO A 132 8.34 16.52 15.79
CA PRO A 132 8.16 15.08 15.87
C PRO A 132 9.48 14.33 15.61
N LYS A 133 9.74 13.25 16.34
CA LYS A 133 10.84 12.33 16.03
C LYS A 133 10.56 11.49 14.79
N GLY A 134 9.27 11.25 14.53
CA GLY A 134 8.78 10.47 13.40
C GLY A 134 7.32 10.11 13.56
N PHE A 135 6.87 9.21 12.70
CA PHE A 135 5.46 8.86 12.52
C PHE A 135 5.32 7.36 12.45
N TYR A 136 4.29 6.85 13.11
CA TYR A 136 3.77 5.51 12.86
C TYR A 136 2.71 5.63 11.77
N THR A 137 2.76 4.72 10.80
CA THR A 137 2.03 4.84 9.54
C THR A 137 1.49 3.49 9.13
N TYR A 138 0.36 3.48 8.41
CA TYR A 138 -0.08 2.31 7.67
C TYR A 138 0.24 2.50 6.18
N GLU A 139 0.91 1.52 5.58
CA GLU A 139 1.23 1.56 4.15
C GLU A 139 1.38 0.14 3.57
N ALA A 140 1.27 0.03 2.24
CA ALA A 140 1.69 -1.13 1.48
C ALA A 140 2.91 -0.76 0.62
N THR A 141 4.03 -1.47 0.81
CA THR A 141 5.29 -1.14 0.12
C THR A 141 6.20 -2.37 -0.04
N THR A 142 7.33 -2.16 -0.71
CA THR A 142 8.36 -3.16 -1.03
C THR A 142 9.67 -2.81 -0.34
N ASP A 143 9.67 -2.76 1.00
CA ASP A 143 10.85 -2.41 1.80
C ASP A 143 11.70 -3.62 2.20
N GLY A 144 11.33 -4.83 1.74
CA GLY A 144 12.05 -6.07 2.02
C GLY A 144 11.78 -6.64 3.41
N THR A 145 10.98 -5.98 4.26
CA THR A 145 10.60 -6.48 5.59
C THR A 145 9.26 -7.23 5.58
N GLY A 146 8.92 -7.82 4.44
CA GLY A 146 7.68 -8.55 4.20
C GLY A 146 6.70 -7.69 3.42
N ASP A 147 6.96 -7.51 2.12
CA ASP A 147 6.24 -6.59 1.21
C ASP A 147 4.72 -6.81 1.23
N LYS A 148 4.03 -6.09 2.11
CA LYS A 148 2.59 -6.21 2.41
C LYS A 148 2.07 -4.95 3.08
N ALA A 149 0.74 -4.84 3.19
CA ALA A 149 0.11 -3.78 3.97
C ALA A 149 0.34 -4.02 5.47
N LYS A 150 1.01 -3.08 6.16
CA LYS A 150 1.28 -3.14 7.60
C LYS A 150 1.66 -1.77 8.19
N SER A 151 1.92 -1.75 9.49
CA SER A 151 2.48 -0.58 10.17
C SER A 151 3.97 -0.40 9.90
N TYR A 152 4.38 0.85 9.72
CA TYR A 152 5.75 1.29 9.50
C TYR A 152 6.10 2.48 10.37
N TYR A 153 7.39 2.63 10.68
CA TYR A 153 7.94 3.85 11.26
C TYR A 153 8.65 4.69 10.20
N ARG A 154 8.22 5.94 10.06
CA ARG A 154 8.82 6.95 9.18
C ARG A 154 9.55 7.97 10.04
N SER A 155 10.84 8.20 9.80
CA SER A 155 11.56 9.25 10.51
C SER A 155 11.04 10.62 10.09
N TRP A 156 11.23 11.63 10.95
CA TRP A 156 10.89 13.01 10.60
C TRP A 156 11.51 13.45 9.27
N ASN A 157 12.80 13.15 9.05
CA ASN A 157 13.51 13.51 7.82
C ASN A 157 12.94 12.81 6.58
N ASP A 158 12.55 11.54 6.67
CA ASP A 158 11.90 10.85 5.54
C ASP A 158 10.54 11.46 5.23
N ALA A 159 9.75 11.74 6.27
CA ALA A 159 8.42 12.33 6.13
C ALA A 159 8.47 13.71 5.44
N GLN A 160 9.51 14.51 5.67
CA GLN A 160 9.68 15.82 5.03
C GLN A 160 9.76 15.75 3.49
N SER A 161 10.04 14.60 2.90
CA SER A 161 10.00 14.39 1.45
C SER A 161 8.58 14.24 0.86
N TYR A 162 7.56 14.26 1.71
CA TYR A 162 6.15 14.12 1.34
C TYR A 162 5.39 15.41 1.68
N THR A 163 4.20 15.55 1.08
CA THR A 163 3.27 16.61 1.42
C THR A 163 2.06 16.00 2.14
N PRO A 164 1.63 16.54 3.29
CA PRO A 164 0.45 16.06 4.01
C PRO A 164 -0.85 16.48 3.33
N TYR A 165 -1.83 15.58 3.34
CA TYR A 165 -3.18 15.79 2.85
C TYR A 165 -4.21 15.19 3.81
N THR A 166 -5.38 15.81 3.87
CA THR A 166 -6.55 15.31 4.59
C THR A 166 -7.69 15.03 3.62
N ILE A 167 -8.63 14.17 4.00
CA ILE A 167 -9.77 13.83 3.13
C ILE A 167 -10.66 15.06 2.89
N LYS A 168 -11.24 15.18 1.70
CA LYS A 168 -12.27 16.18 1.44
C LYS A 168 -13.59 15.66 2.02
N GLU A 169 -14.20 16.49 2.86
CA GLU A 169 -15.60 16.34 3.27
C GLU A 169 -16.54 16.42 2.07
#